data_AF-A0A7V6JI80-F1
#
_entry.id   AF-A0A7V6JI80-F1
#
_cell.length_a   1.000
_cell.length_b   1.000
_cell.length_c   1.000
_cell.angle_alpha   90.00
_cell.angle_beta   90.00
_cell.angle_gamma   90.00
#
_symmetry.space_group_name_H-M   'P 1'
#
loop_
_entity.id
_entity.type
_entity.pdbx_description
1 polymer ?
#
loop_
_entity_poly.entity_id
_entity_poly.type
_entity_poly.pdbx_seq_one_letter_code
_entity_poly.pdbx_strand_id
1 'polypeptide(L)' 'MYTIVCDIVKERMQKDFNEALKILGLFVSSIKFEDRIGLYVVVELSMNKDDDNSE' A
#
# COMPACT_ATOMS: atom_id res chain seq x y z
N MET A 1 20.82 -11.01 -1.25
CA MET A 1 20.66 -11.31 0.18
C MET A 1 19.58 -10.38 0.70
N TYR A 2 18.35 -10.87 0.88
CA TYR A 2 17.28 -10.08 1.50
C TYR A 2 17.68 -9.82 2.95
N THR A 3 17.86 -8.55 3.32
CA THR A 3 18.21 -8.19 4.69
C THR A 3 16.92 -8.06 5.49
N ILE A 4 16.93 -8.53 6.75
CA ILE A 4 15.82 -8.40 7.69
C ILE A 4 15.28 -6.96 7.76
N VAL A 5 16.17 -5.98 7.56
CA VAL A 5 15.83 -4.55 7.49
C VAL A 5 14.90 -4.22 6.33
N CYS A 6 15.14 -4.78 5.14
CA CYS A 6 14.27 -4.58 3.98
C CYS A 6 12.86 -5.10 4.27
N ASP A 7 12.73 -6.28 4.87
CA ASP A 7 11.42 -6.87 5.17
C ASP A 7 10.65 -6.04 6.20
N ILE A 8 11.31 -5.55 7.25
CA ILE A 8 10.71 -4.64 8.24
C ILE A 8 10.23 -3.34 7.58
N VAL A 9 11.02 -2.78 6.66
CA VAL A 9 10.63 -1.55 5.94
C VAL A 9 9.42 -1.80 5.05
N LYS A 10 9.36 -2.94 4.35
CA LYS A 10 8.21 -3.32 3.52
C LYS A 10 6.94 -3.45 4.34
N GLU A 11 7.00 -4.13 5.49
CA GLU A 11 5.85 -4.31 6.39
C GLU A 11 5.35 -2.98 6.96
N ARG A 12 6.26 -2.11 7.42
CA ARG A 12 5.89 -0.77 7.92
C ARG A 12 5.23 0.06 6.84
N MET A 13 5.81 0.07 5.64
CA MET A 13 5.27 0.83 4.52
C MET A 13 3.87 0.35 4.13
N GLN A 14 3.62 -0.96 4.15
CA GLN A 14 2.29 -1.51 3.89
C GLN A 14 1.27 -1.06 4.94
N LYS A 15 1.66 -1.06 6.22
CA LYS A 15 0.80 -0.57 7.30
C LYS A 15 0.49 0.92 7.14
N ASP A 16 1.51 1.73 6.91
CA ASP A 16 1.39 3.19 6.79
C ASP A 16 0.49 3.57 5.61
N PHE A 17 0.63 2.90 4.45
CA PHE A 17 -0.27 3.12 3.32
C PHE A 17 -1.72 2.80 3.66
N ASN A 18 -1.98 1.64 4.27
CA ASN A 18 -3.34 1.25 4.64
C ASN A 18 -3.98 2.21 5.64
N GLU A 19 -3.23 2.67 6.64
CA GLU A 19 -3.73 3.63 7.63
C GLU A 19 -4.01 5.00 6.99
N ALA A 20 -3.12 5.50 6.14
CA ALA A 20 -3.29 6.79 5.47
C ALA A 20 -4.47 6.79 4.48
N LEU A 21 -4.65 5.71 3.73
CA LEU A 21 -5.68 5.60 2.70
C LEU A 21 -7.07 5.34 3.26
N LYS A 22 -7.16 4.76 4.46
CA LYS A 22 -8.43 4.51 5.16
C LYS A 22 -9.26 5.79 5.35
N ILE A 23 -8.60 6.93 5.58
CA ILE A 23 -9.26 8.25 5.73
C ILE A 23 -9.98 8.66 4.44
N LEU A 24 -9.48 8.18 3.29
CA LEU A 24 -10.01 8.49 1.97
C LEU A 24 -10.99 7.42 1.46
N GLY A 25 -11.35 6.43 2.29
CA GLY A 25 -12.14 5.27 1.85
C GLY A 25 -11.40 4.37 0.86
N LEU A 26 -10.08 4.55 0.75
CA LEU A 26 -9.21 3.79 -0.14
C LEU A 26 -8.49 2.70 0.64
N PHE A 27 -8.14 1.61 -0.05
CA PHE A 27 -7.29 0.56 0.50
C PHE A 27 -6.29 0.10 -0.56
N VAL A 28 -5.14 -0.40 -0.08
CA VAL A 28 -4.13 -0.97 -0.97
C VAL A 28 -4.52 -2.40 -1.30
N SER A 29 -4.70 -2.69 -2.59
CA SER A 29 -5.00 -4.04 -3.08
C SER A 29 -3.72 -4.84 -3.37
N SER A 30 -2.63 -4.17 -3.76
CA SER A 30 -1.34 -4.80 -4.03
C SER A 30 -0.17 -3.85 -3.79
N ILE A 31 0.94 -4.38 -3.25
CA ILE A 31 2.23 -3.69 -3.16
C ILE A 31 3.28 -4.60 -3.79
N LYS A 32 3.98 -4.09 -4.80
CA LYS A 32 5.09 -4.80 -5.46
C LYS A 32 6.37 -4.00 -5.27
N PHE A 33 7.39 -4.68 -4.78
CA PHE A 33 8.74 -4.15 -4.65
C PHE A 33 9.57 -4.68 -5.80
N GLU A 34 10.11 -3.80 -6.64
CA GLU A 34 10.99 -4.23 -7.73
C GLU A 34 12.46 -4.13 -7.31
N ASP A 35 13.24 -5.17 -7.61
CA ASP A 35 14.69 -5.18 -7.42
C ASP A 35 15.37 -4.33 -8.51
N ARG A 36 15.36 -3.01 -8.30
CA ARG A 36 16.11 -2.01 -9.07
C ARG A 36 17.04 -1.25 -8.13
N ILE A 37 17.97 -0.44 -8.68
CA ILE A 37 18.82 0.43 -7.85
C ILE A 37 17.90 1.44 -7.13
N GLY A 38 17.82 1.33 -5.80
CA GLY A 38 16.95 2.15 -4.94
C GLY A 38 15.67 1.43 -4.52
N LEU A 39 14.82 2.12 -3.76
CA LEU A 39 13.52 1.59 -3.34
C LEU A 39 12.46 1.95 -4.40
N TYR A 40 12.04 0.96 -5.18
CA TYR A 40 10.95 1.11 -6.14
C TYR A 40 9.72 0.34 -5.68
N VAL A 41 8.60 1.04 -5.57
CA VAL A 41 7.35 0.50 -5.03
C VAL A 41 6.22 0.84 -5.98
N VAL A 42 5.52 -0.19 -6.45
CA VAL A 42 4.27 -0.05 -7.21
C VAL A 42 3.12 -0.36 -6.26
N VAL A 43 2.22 0.60 -6.11
CA VAL A 43 1.03 0.48 -5.25
C VAL A 43 -0.22 0.48 -6.11
N GLU A 44 -1.08 -0.50 -5.92
CA GLU A 44 -2.39 -0.57 -6.54
C GLU A 44 -3.47 -0.21 -5.50
N LEU A 45 -4.36 0.71 -5.88
CA LEU A 45 -5.37 1.28 -4.99
C LEU A 45 -6.77 0.87 -5.44
N SER A 46 -7.61 0.57 -4.47
CA SER A 46 -9.03 0.26 -4.66
C SER A 46 -9.88 1.10 -3.71
N MET A 47 -11.15 1.28 -4.08
CA MET A 47 -12.15 2.01 -3.30
C MET A 47 -13.39 1.13 -3.14
N ASN A 48 -14.02 1.16 -1.96
CA ASN A 48 -15.36 0.59 -1.81
C ASN A 48 -16.37 1.52 -2.47
N LYS A 49 -17.22 0.99 -3.36
CA LYS A 49 -18.21 1.77 -4.11
C LYS A 49 -19.53 2.01 -3.33
N ASP A 50 -19.59 1.64 -2.06
CA ASP A 50 -20.85 1.57 -1.32
C ASP A 50 -21.33 2.92 -0.76
N ASP A 51 -20.60 4.02 -0.98
CA ASP A 51 -20.94 5.36 -0.48
C ASP A 51 -21.70 6.26 -1.48
N ASP A 52 -22.17 5.70 -2.61
CA ASP A 52 -22.92 6.46 -3.64
C ASP A 52 -24.43 6.17 -3.62
N ASN A 53 -25.00 5.83 -2.46
CA ASN A 53 -26.45 5.89 -2.21
C ASN A 53 -26.82 7.27 -1.66
N SER A 54 -26.69 8.28 -2.51
CA SER A 54 -27.41 9.55 -2.37
C SER A 54 -28.66 9.48 -3.26
N GLU A 55 -29.67 8.72 -2.83
CA GLU A 55 -31.06 8.88 -3.28
C GLU A 55 -31.93 9.42 -2.14
#